data_AF-A0A6P1J5H3-F1
#
_entry.id   AF-A0A6P1J5H3-F1
#
_cell.length_a   1.000
_cell.length_b   1.000
_cell.length_c   1.000
_cell.angle_alpha   90.00
_cell.angle_beta   90.00
_cell.angle_gamma   90.00
#
_symmetry.space_group_name_H-M   'P 1'
#
loop_
_entity.id
_entity.type
_entity.pdbx_description
1 polymer ?
#
loop_
_entity_poly.entity_id
_entity_poly.type
_entity_poly.pdbx_seq_one_letter_code
_entity_poly.pdbx_strand_id
1 'polypeptide(L)'
;MTTIVTLNAARARSLQQVLKNDATVYWPVSELHQSDQDEWITNAVKGTPEEAFAQVIWAHHPNLKEATRKLAEYIGPRWPAQDGRSLLAVCVAEALRRSNNAVKNGEAFLGRIVGVYLYGLTEHAADVARLSITGMDLDGITHRWTPFSEPLATWAKRLGVDTVCVEFASPAPSEGTIAGIRTHMVTHLSNPTDTGYLLRHAAHG
;
A
#
# COMPACT_ATOMS: atom_id res chain seq x y z
N MET A 1 0.34 27.71 -25.82
CA MET A 1 1.47 28.22 -25.02
C MET A 1 1.87 27.13 -24.05
N THR A 2 3.03 26.52 -24.24
CA THR A 2 3.49 25.38 -23.45
C THR A 2 4.31 25.91 -22.27
N THR A 3 3.75 25.85 -21.06
CA THR A 3 4.44 26.35 -19.87
C THR A 3 5.49 25.33 -19.45
N ILE A 4 6.76 25.60 -19.77
CA ILE A 4 7.90 24.85 -19.26
C ILE A 4 8.03 25.18 -17.78
N VAL A 5 7.51 24.30 -16.92
CA VAL A 5 7.73 24.38 -15.48
C VAL A 5 9.13 23.83 -15.21
N THR A 6 10.05 24.71 -14.81
CA THR A 6 11.43 24.35 -14.50
C THR A 6 11.50 23.45 -13.26
N LEU A 7 12.42 22.47 -13.27
CA LEU A 7 12.69 21.50 -12.18
C LEU A 7 12.83 22.16 -10.78
N ASN A 8 13.27 23.41 -10.71
CA ASN A 8 13.37 24.17 -9.47
C ASN A 8 12.02 24.62 -8.90
N ALA A 9 11.02 24.88 -9.76
CA ALA A 9 9.65 25.17 -9.33
C ALA A 9 8.91 23.91 -8.83
N ALA A 10 9.31 22.73 -9.30
CA ALA A 10 8.79 21.45 -8.81
C ALA A 10 9.34 21.12 -7.39
N ARG A 11 10.62 21.39 -7.13
CA ARG A 11 11.24 21.20 -5.79
C ARG A 11 10.57 22.04 -4.69
N ALA A 12 10.11 23.26 -5.01
CA ALA A 12 9.50 24.15 -4.03
C ALA A 12 8.06 23.75 -3.62
N ARG A 13 7.39 22.86 -4.35
CA ARG A 13 6.03 22.35 -4.01
C ARG A 13 6.03 21.08 -3.16
N SER A 14 7.22 20.58 -2.78
CA SER A 14 7.41 19.27 -2.12
C SER A 14 6.81 19.17 -0.70
N LEU A 15 6.47 20.29 -0.04
CA LEU A 15 5.91 20.24 1.31
C LEU A 15 4.37 20.27 1.27
N GLN A 16 3.76 19.07 1.36
CA GLN A 16 2.34 18.80 1.62
C GLN A 16 1.33 19.05 0.49
N GLN A 17 1.60 18.59 -0.74
CA GLN A 17 0.51 18.44 -1.72
C GLN A 17 -0.25 17.13 -1.51
N VAL A 18 -1.36 17.23 -0.78
CA VAL A 18 -2.43 16.22 -0.78
C VAL A 18 -3.00 16.13 -2.19
N LEU A 19 -3.07 14.92 -2.78
CA LEU A 19 -3.74 14.69 -4.06
C LEU A 19 -5.19 15.17 -3.94
N LYS A 20 -5.55 16.24 -4.67
CA LYS A 20 -6.95 16.58 -4.99
C LYS A 20 -7.34 15.83 -6.26
N ASN A 21 -8.63 15.61 -6.48
CA ASN A 21 -9.15 14.69 -7.52
C ASN A 21 -8.66 14.90 -8.97
N ASP A 22 -8.00 16.00 -9.31
CA ASP A 22 -7.42 16.26 -10.64
C ASP A 22 -5.95 16.74 -10.59
N ALA A 23 -5.24 16.53 -9.46
CA ALA A 23 -3.90 17.04 -9.27
C ALA A 23 -2.84 15.98 -9.57
N THR A 24 -2.00 16.27 -10.57
CA THR A 24 -0.69 15.62 -10.73
C THR A 24 0.24 16.04 -9.60
N VAL A 25 0.85 15.06 -8.93
CA VAL A 25 1.83 15.28 -7.86
C VAL A 25 3.14 14.60 -8.23
N TYR A 26 4.26 15.20 -7.87
CA TYR A 26 5.59 14.66 -8.12
C TYR A 26 6.20 14.16 -6.82
N TRP A 27 6.64 12.90 -6.79
CA TRP A 27 7.33 12.32 -5.65
C TRP A 27 8.80 12.08 -6.00
N PRO A 28 9.74 12.77 -5.33
CA PRO A 28 11.14 12.41 -5.37
C PRO A 28 11.34 10.97 -4.89
N VAL A 29 12.12 10.17 -5.61
CA VAL A 29 12.38 8.76 -5.26
C VAL A 29 13.13 8.65 -3.93
N SER A 30 13.97 9.63 -3.62
CA SER A 30 14.65 9.78 -2.32
C SER A 30 13.69 9.95 -1.14
N GLU A 31 12.43 10.33 -1.38
CA GLU A 31 11.39 10.48 -0.35
C GLU A 31 10.47 9.25 -0.29
N LEU A 32 10.62 8.29 -1.21
CA LEU A 32 9.88 7.02 -1.16
C LEU A 32 10.45 6.07 -0.12
N HIS A 33 11.73 6.20 0.29
CA HIS A 33 12.47 5.27 1.15
C HIS A 33 13.33 5.98 2.21
N GLN A 34 12.74 6.84 3.04
CA GLN A 34 13.49 7.52 4.12
C GLN A 34 13.47 6.80 5.47
N SER A 35 12.59 5.82 5.67
CA SER A 35 12.47 5.10 6.96
C SER A 35 12.33 3.60 6.75
N ASP A 36 12.68 2.85 7.81
CA ASP A 36 12.47 1.40 7.91
C ASP A 36 10.97 1.10 7.79
N GLN A 37 10.59 0.07 7.02
CA GLN A 37 9.20 -0.38 6.90
C GLN A 37 8.59 -0.70 8.27
N ASP A 38 9.39 -1.22 9.20
CA ASP A 38 8.94 -1.47 10.57
C ASP A 38 8.55 -0.16 11.28
N GLU A 39 9.24 0.95 11.03
CA GLU A 39 8.88 2.27 11.58
C GLU A 39 7.57 2.78 11.01
N TRP A 40 7.34 2.62 9.70
CA TRP A 40 6.06 2.97 9.07
C TRP A 40 4.90 2.16 9.64
N ILE A 41 5.11 0.86 9.88
CA ILE A 41 4.11 -0.02 10.48
C ILE A 41 3.83 0.36 11.92
N THR A 42 4.87 0.65 12.71
CA THR A 42 4.70 1.16 14.08
C THR A 42 3.94 2.48 14.09
N ASN A 43 4.27 3.42 13.21
CA ASN A 43 3.56 4.69 13.10
C ASN A 43 2.11 4.53 12.61
N ALA A 44 1.82 3.53 11.79
CA ALA A 44 0.46 3.22 11.32
C ALA A 44 -0.47 2.74 12.44
N VAL A 45 0.06 2.15 13.51
CA VAL A 45 -0.73 1.64 14.65
C VAL A 45 -0.63 2.52 15.90
N LYS A 46 0.38 3.39 15.99
CA LYS A 46 0.62 4.22 17.17
C LYS A 46 -0.57 5.14 17.46
N GLY A 47 -1.09 5.07 18.68
CA GLY A 47 -2.24 5.86 19.13
C GLY A 47 -3.59 5.39 18.57
N THR A 48 -3.66 4.27 17.84
CA THR A 48 -4.94 3.71 17.38
C THR A 48 -5.55 2.80 18.46
N PRO A 49 -6.88 2.56 18.44
CA PRO A 49 -7.52 1.60 19.34
C PRO A 49 -6.95 0.18 19.26
N GLU A 50 -6.32 -0.16 18.14
CA GLU A 50 -5.75 -1.48 17.86
C GLU A 50 -4.27 -1.62 18.26
N GLU A 51 -3.60 -0.56 18.76
CA GLU A 51 -2.15 -0.57 19.05
C GLU A 51 -1.73 -1.75 19.95
N ALA A 52 -2.41 -1.94 21.08
CA ALA A 52 -2.10 -3.02 22.01
C ALA A 52 -2.37 -4.40 21.39
N PHE A 53 -3.43 -4.51 20.58
CA PHE A 53 -3.76 -5.75 19.89
C PHE A 53 -2.73 -6.09 18.81
N ALA A 54 -2.20 -5.09 18.11
CA ALA A 54 -1.14 -5.26 17.11
C ALA A 54 0.12 -5.90 17.71
N GLN A 55 0.54 -5.43 18.89
CA GLN A 55 1.70 -6.00 19.60
C GLN A 55 1.48 -7.48 19.94
N VAL A 56 0.30 -7.83 20.45
CA VAL A 56 -0.04 -9.20 20.84
C VAL A 56 -0.16 -10.11 19.62
N ILE A 57 -0.93 -9.71 18.60
CA ILE A 57 -1.17 -10.56 17.43
C ILE A 57 0.11 -10.82 16.64
N TRP A 58 1.02 -9.84 16.52
CA TRP A 58 2.30 -10.03 15.85
C TRP A 58 3.30 -10.86 16.65
N ALA A 59 3.22 -10.83 17.99
CA ALA A 59 4.02 -11.73 18.83
C ALA A 59 3.58 -13.20 18.67
N HIS A 60 2.27 -13.45 18.57
CA HIS A 60 1.72 -14.80 18.38
C HIS A 60 1.76 -15.29 16.93
N HIS A 61 1.67 -14.37 15.96
CA HIS A 61 1.65 -14.66 14.53
C HIS A 61 2.65 -13.75 13.78
N PRO A 62 3.96 -14.04 13.84
CA PRO A 62 4.98 -13.21 13.20
C PRO A 62 4.81 -13.10 11.68
N ASN A 63 4.20 -14.10 11.04
CA ASN A 63 3.87 -14.08 9.62
C ASN A 63 2.90 -12.94 9.24
N LEU A 64 2.06 -12.47 10.17
CA LEU A 64 1.18 -11.33 9.92
C LEU A 64 1.95 -10.02 9.88
N LYS A 65 2.94 -9.84 10.78
CA LYS A 65 3.84 -8.67 10.72
C LYS A 65 4.67 -8.69 9.44
N GLU A 66 5.14 -9.87 9.03
CA GLU A 66 5.83 -10.08 7.76
C GLU A 66 4.96 -9.68 6.57
N ALA A 67 3.70 -10.14 6.52
CA ALA A 67 2.76 -9.76 5.47
C ALA A 67 2.54 -8.24 5.43
N THR A 68 2.43 -7.58 6.59
CA THR A 68 2.34 -6.11 6.66
C THR A 68 3.60 -5.43 6.14
N ARG A 69 4.79 -5.96 6.44
CA ARG A 69 6.06 -5.43 5.92
C ARG A 69 6.13 -5.51 4.41
N LYS A 70 5.79 -6.67 3.85
CA LYS A 70 5.70 -6.84 2.40
C LYS A 70 4.73 -5.83 1.80
N LEU A 71 3.58 -5.55 2.43
CA LEU A 71 2.66 -4.53 1.93
C LEU A 71 3.31 -3.13 1.94
N ALA A 72 4.01 -2.78 3.02
CA ALA A 72 4.69 -1.50 3.16
C ALA A 72 5.81 -1.28 2.12
N GLU A 73 6.40 -2.34 1.57
CA GLU A 73 7.34 -2.23 0.44
C GLU A 73 6.67 -1.71 -0.85
N TYR A 74 5.41 -2.07 -1.08
CA TYR A 74 4.67 -1.67 -2.29
C TYR A 74 3.90 -0.37 -2.11
N ILE A 75 3.30 -0.15 -0.93
CA ILE A 75 2.48 1.01 -0.62
C ILE A 75 3.04 1.75 0.60
N GLY A 76 4.05 2.60 0.35
CA GLY A 76 4.64 3.43 1.39
C GLY A 76 3.66 4.46 1.98
N PRO A 77 4.08 5.24 2.99
CA PRO A 77 3.22 6.18 3.71
C PRO A 77 2.56 7.25 2.81
N ARG A 78 3.18 7.54 1.66
CA ARG A 78 2.72 8.54 0.69
C ARG A 78 1.51 8.12 -0.12
N TRP A 79 1.16 6.83 -0.16
CA TRP A 79 -0.05 6.42 -0.86
C TRP A 79 -1.27 6.96 -0.11
N PRO A 80 -2.10 7.80 -0.75
CA PRO A 80 -3.34 8.23 -0.13
C PRO A 80 -4.37 7.09 -0.20
N ALA A 81 -5.18 6.93 0.84
CA ALA A 81 -6.49 6.30 0.83
C ALA A 81 -7.56 7.27 0.31
N GLN A 82 -8.80 6.83 0.08
CA GLN A 82 -9.85 7.67 -0.52
C GLN A 82 -10.16 8.94 0.29
N ASP A 83 -10.03 8.83 1.61
CA ASP A 83 -10.21 9.92 2.56
C ASP A 83 -8.96 10.79 2.75
N GLY A 84 -7.89 10.54 1.98
CA GLY A 84 -6.63 11.28 2.05
C GLY A 84 -5.68 10.83 3.16
N ARG A 85 -6.06 9.86 4.01
CA ARG A 85 -5.14 9.26 5.00
C ARG A 85 -4.10 8.38 4.32
N SER A 86 -3.10 7.91 5.06
CA SER A 86 -2.15 6.92 4.55
C SER A 86 -2.85 5.59 4.27
N LEU A 87 -2.74 5.10 3.03
CA LEU A 87 -3.31 3.82 2.60
C LEU A 87 -2.76 2.66 3.41
N LEU A 88 -1.46 2.67 3.72
CA LEU A 88 -0.85 1.67 4.57
C LEU A 88 -1.53 1.62 5.94
N ALA A 89 -1.75 2.78 6.58
CA ALA A 89 -2.41 2.85 7.87
C ALA A 89 -3.87 2.34 7.81
N VAL A 90 -4.58 2.65 6.73
CA VAL A 90 -5.95 2.16 6.51
C VAL A 90 -5.98 0.63 6.37
N CYS A 91 -5.11 0.04 5.54
CA CYS A 91 -4.99 -1.41 5.40
C CYS A 91 -4.64 -2.10 6.72
N VAL A 92 -3.68 -1.56 7.48
CA VAL A 92 -3.25 -2.12 8.76
C VAL A 92 -4.36 -2.06 9.81
N ALA A 93 -5.05 -0.92 9.92
CA ALA A 93 -6.17 -0.76 10.84
C ALA A 93 -7.29 -1.75 10.50
N GLU A 94 -7.62 -1.93 9.22
CA GLU A 94 -8.66 -2.85 8.79
C GLU A 94 -8.31 -4.32 9.09
N ALA A 95 -7.06 -4.72 8.83
CA ALA A 95 -6.55 -6.06 9.17
C ALA A 95 -6.62 -6.36 10.68
N LEU A 96 -6.21 -5.38 11.51
CA LEU A 96 -6.24 -5.49 12.97
C LEU A 96 -7.68 -5.53 13.49
N ARG A 97 -8.55 -4.64 13.00
CA ARG A 97 -9.96 -4.56 13.38
C ARG A 97 -10.68 -5.88 13.13
N ARG A 98 -10.53 -6.45 11.93
CA ARG A 98 -11.15 -7.74 11.56
C ARG A 98 -10.64 -8.88 12.43
N SER A 99 -9.34 -8.94 12.67
CA SER A 99 -8.74 -9.98 13.49
C SER A 99 -9.14 -9.88 14.97
N ASN A 100 -9.20 -8.66 15.51
CA ASN A 100 -9.69 -8.41 16.87
C ASN A 100 -11.16 -8.82 17.02
N ASN A 101 -11.99 -8.53 16.01
CA ASN A 101 -13.38 -8.96 16.00
C ASN A 101 -13.51 -10.49 15.95
N ALA A 102 -12.72 -11.18 15.14
CA ALA A 102 -12.69 -12.64 15.12
C ALA A 102 -12.32 -13.22 16.50
N VAL A 103 -11.32 -12.64 17.17
CA VAL A 103 -10.93 -13.04 18.54
C VAL A 103 -12.06 -12.81 19.55
N LYS A 104 -12.69 -11.62 19.51
CA LYS A 104 -13.82 -11.28 20.40
C LYS A 104 -15.03 -12.17 20.22
N ASN A 105 -15.24 -12.68 19.00
CA ASN A 105 -16.33 -13.60 18.67
C ASN A 105 -15.99 -15.07 18.99
N GLY A 106 -14.83 -15.35 19.58
CA GLY A 106 -14.41 -16.72 19.91
C GLY A 106 -13.89 -17.52 18.70
N GLU A 107 -13.63 -16.87 17.57
CA GLU A 107 -13.16 -17.49 16.33
C GLU A 107 -11.62 -17.45 16.22
N ALA A 108 -10.92 -17.53 17.35
CA ALA A 108 -9.49 -17.28 17.48
C ALA A 108 -8.58 -18.42 17.00
N PHE A 109 -9.02 -19.30 16.09
CA PHE A 109 -8.15 -20.34 15.56
C PHE A 109 -7.27 -19.79 14.43
N LEU A 110 -6.06 -20.35 14.30
CA LEU A 110 -4.98 -19.84 13.44
C LEU A 110 -5.46 -19.47 12.03
N GLY A 111 -6.13 -20.39 11.35
CA GLY A 111 -6.58 -20.17 9.98
C GLY A 111 -7.58 -19.02 9.83
N ARG A 112 -8.47 -18.82 10.81
CA ARG A 112 -9.41 -17.71 10.78
C ARG A 112 -8.71 -16.39 10.98
N ILE A 113 -7.87 -16.27 12.01
CA ILE A 113 -7.13 -15.04 12.32
C ILE A 113 -6.28 -14.62 11.12
N VAL A 114 -5.48 -15.55 10.58
CA VAL A 114 -4.61 -15.27 9.43
C VAL A 114 -5.43 -14.87 8.20
N GLY A 115 -6.51 -15.60 7.92
CA GLY A 115 -7.35 -15.32 6.75
C GLY A 115 -8.01 -13.94 6.78
N VAL A 116 -8.60 -13.54 7.92
CA VAL A 116 -9.25 -12.23 8.03
C VAL A 116 -8.26 -11.07 8.11
N TYR A 117 -7.07 -11.30 8.68
CA TYR A 117 -6.00 -10.30 8.70
C TYR A 117 -5.54 -9.98 7.28
N LEU A 118 -5.19 -11.01 6.50
CA LEU A 118 -4.75 -10.86 5.12
C LEU A 118 -5.85 -10.29 4.22
N TYR A 119 -7.11 -10.65 4.48
CA TYR A 119 -8.24 -10.01 3.80
C TYR A 119 -8.26 -8.49 4.07
N GLY A 120 -8.17 -8.08 5.33
CA GLY A 120 -8.12 -6.65 5.68
C GLY A 120 -6.94 -5.89 5.07
N LEU A 121 -5.76 -6.52 4.96
CA LEU A 121 -4.60 -5.90 4.29
C LEU A 121 -4.85 -5.65 2.79
N THR A 122 -5.67 -6.49 2.15
CA THR A 122 -5.89 -6.47 0.69
C THR A 122 -7.23 -5.87 0.27
N GLU A 123 -8.07 -5.47 1.23
CA GLU A 123 -9.41 -4.93 0.99
C GLU A 123 -9.37 -3.67 0.12
N HIS A 124 -8.38 -2.81 0.36
CA HIS A 124 -8.23 -1.51 -0.31
C HIS A 124 -7.46 -1.58 -1.64
N ALA A 125 -7.57 -2.70 -2.37
CA ALA A 125 -6.95 -2.87 -3.70
C ALA A 125 -7.39 -1.79 -4.71
N ALA A 126 -8.62 -1.27 -4.58
CA ALA A 126 -9.12 -0.18 -5.43
C ALA A 126 -8.33 1.12 -5.24
N ASP A 127 -7.89 1.40 -4.02
CA ASP A 127 -7.10 2.60 -3.68
C ASP A 127 -5.66 2.51 -4.18
N VAL A 128 -5.15 1.30 -4.37
CA VAL A 128 -3.91 1.06 -5.11
C VAL A 128 -4.16 1.27 -6.61
N ALA A 129 -5.23 0.66 -7.15
CA ALA A 129 -5.54 0.63 -8.58
C ALA A 129 -5.81 2.01 -9.18
N ARG A 130 -6.32 2.93 -8.38
CA ARG A 130 -6.67 4.28 -8.84
C ARG A 130 -5.46 5.19 -9.06
N LEU A 131 -4.24 4.79 -8.70
CA LEU A 131 -3.05 5.63 -8.94
C LEU A 131 -2.35 5.16 -10.21
N SER A 132 -2.09 6.11 -11.11
CA SER A 132 -1.18 5.95 -12.24
C SER A 132 0.14 6.60 -11.87
N ILE A 133 1.23 5.81 -11.92
CA ILE A 133 2.57 6.27 -11.59
C ILE A 133 3.46 6.09 -12.81
N THR A 134 4.08 7.20 -13.23
CA THR A 134 5.03 7.22 -14.35
C THR A 134 6.34 7.85 -13.91
N GLY A 135 7.42 7.56 -14.63
CA GLY A 135 8.75 8.08 -14.37
C GLY A 135 9.55 8.12 -15.67
N MET A 136 10.44 9.09 -15.79
CA MET A 136 11.32 9.24 -16.94
C MET A 136 12.70 8.70 -16.59
N ASP A 137 13.24 7.82 -17.44
CA ASP A 137 14.59 7.31 -17.27
C ASP A 137 15.66 8.32 -17.76
N LEU A 138 16.93 7.94 -17.64
CA LEU A 138 18.07 8.78 -18.03
C LEU A 138 18.13 9.08 -19.53
N ASP A 139 17.48 8.25 -20.36
CA ASP A 139 17.42 8.41 -21.81
C ASP A 139 16.20 9.26 -22.24
N GLY A 140 15.41 9.75 -21.28
CA GLY A 140 14.22 10.55 -21.52
C GLY A 140 12.97 9.74 -21.88
N ILE A 141 13.01 8.41 -21.72
CA ILE A 141 11.89 7.53 -22.02
C ILE A 141 10.96 7.47 -20.81
N THR A 142 9.67 7.71 -21.02
CA THR A 142 8.64 7.58 -19.99
C THR A 142 8.23 6.12 -19.83
N HIS A 143 8.37 5.62 -18.60
CA HIS A 143 7.89 4.29 -18.18
C HIS A 143 6.72 4.43 -17.22
N ARG A 144 5.80 3.46 -17.26
CA ARG A 144 4.71 3.33 -16.30
C ARG A 144 5.01 2.21 -15.32
N TRP A 145 4.86 2.48 -14.03
CA TRP A 145 4.96 1.45 -13.01
C TRP A 145 3.69 0.61 -12.99
N THR A 146 3.84 -0.72 -13.00
CA THR A 146 2.74 -1.67 -12.84
C THR A 146 2.61 -2.02 -11.36
N PRO A 147 1.46 -1.75 -10.71
CA PRO A 147 1.29 -2.06 -9.29
C PRO A 147 1.57 -3.53 -8.99
N PHE A 148 2.35 -3.77 -7.93
CA PHE A 148 2.71 -5.11 -7.46
C PHE A 148 3.50 -5.99 -8.45
N SER A 149 4.06 -5.45 -9.55
CA SER A 149 5.04 -6.18 -10.36
C SER A 149 6.42 -6.22 -9.67
N GLU A 150 6.78 -5.13 -9.01
CA GLU A 150 7.93 -4.95 -8.13
C GLU A 150 7.69 -3.69 -7.26
N PRO A 151 8.38 -3.52 -6.12
CA PRO A 151 8.28 -2.29 -5.32
C PRO A 151 8.63 -1.02 -6.12
N LEU A 152 7.90 0.09 -5.93
CA LEU A 152 8.08 1.31 -6.75
C LEU A 152 9.50 1.86 -6.70
N ALA A 153 10.15 1.83 -5.53
CA ALA A 153 11.52 2.34 -5.41
C ALA A 153 12.53 1.42 -6.10
N THR A 154 12.32 0.10 -6.07
CA THR A 154 13.15 -0.86 -6.82
C THR A 154 13.02 -0.60 -8.32
N TRP A 155 11.80 -0.44 -8.81
CA TRP A 155 11.51 -0.07 -10.20
C TRP A 155 12.20 1.24 -10.61
N ALA A 156 12.03 2.29 -9.79
CA ALA A 156 12.59 3.61 -10.07
C ALA A 156 14.12 3.58 -10.08
N LYS A 157 14.73 2.92 -9.09
CA LYS A 157 16.19 2.75 -9.01
C LYS A 157 16.74 1.98 -10.21
N ARG A 158 16.08 0.89 -10.61
CA ARG A 158 16.49 0.06 -11.75
C ARG A 158 16.49 0.85 -13.07
N LEU A 159 15.53 1.76 -13.23
CA LEU A 159 15.40 2.62 -14.41
C LEU A 159 16.17 3.96 -14.31
N GLY A 160 16.81 4.25 -13.17
CA GLY A 160 17.47 5.54 -12.96
C GLY A 160 16.51 6.73 -12.89
N VAL A 161 15.25 6.50 -12.53
CA VAL A 161 14.23 7.54 -12.32
C VAL A 161 14.52 8.25 -11.00
N ASP A 162 14.57 9.59 -11.01
CA ASP A 162 14.79 10.40 -9.81
C ASP A 162 13.49 10.93 -9.18
N THR A 163 12.45 11.11 -10.00
CA THR A 163 11.15 11.67 -9.65
C THR A 163 10.06 10.93 -10.39
N VAL A 164 9.03 10.50 -9.66
CA VAL A 164 7.82 9.91 -10.27
C VAL A 164 6.69 10.92 -10.32
N CYS A 165 5.92 10.84 -11.39
CA CYS A 165 4.67 11.55 -11.58
C CYS A 165 3.51 10.66 -11.15
N VAL A 166 2.67 11.16 -10.26
CA VAL A 166 1.53 10.44 -9.69
C VAL A 166 0.24 11.20 -9.99
N GLU A 167 -0.72 10.48 -10.53
CA GLU A 167 -2.03 11.00 -10.90
C GLU A 167 -3.11 9.95 -10.59
N PHE A 168 -4.36 10.40 -10.50
CA PHE A 168 -5.48 9.47 -10.49
C PHE A 168 -5.68 8.88 -11.89
N ALA A 169 -5.88 7.57 -11.96
CA ALA A 169 -6.16 6.86 -13.19
C ALA A 169 -7.47 7.39 -13.80
N SER A 170 -7.38 7.85 -15.04
CA SER A 170 -8.52 8.26 -15.85
C SER A 170 -8.50 7.48 -17.18
N PRO A 171 -9.52 6.65 -17.47
CA PRO A 171 -10.70 6.38 -16.65
C PRO A 171 -10.37 5.66 -15.34
N ALA A 172 -11.31 5.69 -14.39
CA ALA A 172 -11.23 4.93 -13.15
C ALA A 172 -10.98 3.43 -13.43
N PRO A 173 -10.24 2.73 -12.55
CA PRO A 173 -9.90 1.33 -12.76
C PRO A 173 -11.15 0.46 -12.83
N SER A 174 -11.18 -0.48 -13.77
CA SER A 174 -12.26 -1.45 -13.89
C SER A 174 -12.23 -2.47 -12.75
N GLU A 175 -13.37 -3.10 -12.46
CA GLU A 175 -13.46 -4.20 -11.49
C GLU A 175 -12.46 -5.32 -11.78
N GLY A 176 -12.23 -5.64 -13.05
CA GLY A 176 -11.21 -6.63 -13.45
C GLY A 176 -9.79 -6.20 -13.08
N THR A 177 -9.48 -4.91 -13.18
CA THR A 177 -8.17 -4.36 -12.77
C THR A 177 -8.01 -4.42 -11.26
N ILE A 178 -9.05 -4.04 -10.51
CA ILE A 178 -9.06 -4.09 -9.05
C ILE A 178 -8.90 -5.54 -8.56
N ALA A 179 -9.62 -6.48 -9.17
CA ALA A 179 -9.50 -7.91 -8.86
C ALA A 179 -8.09 -8.44 -9.15
N GLY A 180 -7.51 -8.08 -10.30
CA GLY A 180 -6.14 -8.45 -10.65
C GLY A 180 -5.11 -7.92 -9.64
N ILE A 181 -5.23 -6.66 -9.24
CA ILE A 181 -4.36 -6.07 -8.20
C ILE A 181 -4.53 -6.79 -6.88
N ARG A 182 -5.77 -7.07 -6.45
CA ARG A 182 -6.02 -7.85 -5.23
C ARG A 182 -5.35 -9.22 -5.29
N THR A 183 -5.41 -9.92 -6.42
CA THR A 183 -4.70 -11.19 -6.61
C THR A 183 -3.20 -11.00 -6.44
N HIS A 184 -2.59 -10.00 -7.09
CA HIS A 184 -1.17 -9.71 -6.93
C HIS A 184 -0.77 -9.35 -5.50
N MET A 185 -1.62 -8.60 -4.78
CA MET A 185 -1.42 -8.33 -3.36
C MET A 185 -1.38 -9.64 -2.59
N VAL A 186 -2.42 -10.48 -2.68
CA VAL A 186 -2.46 -11.76 -1.95
C VAL A 186 -1.23 -12.61 -2.23
N THR A 187 -0.81 -12.73 -3.50
CA THR A 187 0.36 -13.52 -3.90
C THR A 187 1.67 -13.00 -3.30
N HIS A 188 1.85 -11.68 -3.17
CA HIS A 188 3.08 -11.12 -2.61
C HIS A 188 3.07 -11.11 -1.08
N LEU A 189 1.91 -10.90 -0.45
CA LEU A 189 1.81 -10.77 1.01
C LEU A 189 1.83 -12.12 1.74
N SER A 190 1.41 -13.21 1.08
CA SER A 190 1.15 -14.49 1.74
C SER A 190 1.95 -15.66 1.14
N ASN A 191 2.17 -16.70 1.96
CA ASN A 191 2.65 -17.99 1.47
C ASN A 191 1.45 -18.89 1.08
N PRO A 192 1.66 -20.07 0.44
CA PRO A 192 0.55 -20.92 0.01
C PRO A 192 -0.41 -21.36 1.12
N THR A 193 0.11 -21.62 2.33
CA THR A 193 -0.73 -21.99 3.50
C THR A 193 -1.63 -20.83 3.92
N ASP A 194 -1.05 -19.64 4.02
CA ASP A 194 -1.73 -18.40 4.37
C ASP A 194 -2.76 -17.99 3.31
N THR A 195 -2.45 -18.19 2.02
CA THR A 195 -3.41 -18.04 0.92
C THR A 195 -4.59 -19.00 1.09
N GLY A 196 -4.34 -20.25 1.47
CA GLY A 196 -5.39 -21.24 1.75
C GLY A 196 -6.32 -20.80 2.89
N TYR A 197 -5.77 -20.20 3.95
CA TYR A 197 -6.54 -19.62 5.04
C TYR A 197 -7.38 -18.41 4.59
N LEU A 198 -6.80 -17.51 3.81
CA LEU A 198 -7.53 -16.38 3.21
C LEU A 198 -8.70 -16.88 2.37
N LEU A 199 -8.48 -17.80 1.42
CA LEU A 199 -9.55 -18.31 0.55
C LEU A 199 -10.68 -18.98 1.33
N ARG A 200 -10.36 -19.66 2.43
CA ARG A 200 -11.35 -20.34 3.27
C ARG A 200 -12.13 -19.39 4.18
N HIS A 201 -11.50 -18.31 4.65
CA HIS A 201 -12.03 -17.48 5.74
C HIS A 201 -12.31 -16.03 5.38
N ALA A 202 -11.92 -15.55 4.19
CA ALA A 202 -12.14 -14.17 3.72
C ALA A 202 -13.63 -13.78 3.66
N ALA A 203 -14.48 -14.67 3.14
CA ALA A 203 -15.91 -14.37 2.90
C ALA A 203 -16.76 -14.19 4.17
N HIS A 204 -16.22 -14.44 5.36
CA HIS A 204 -16.95 -14.41 6.62
C HIS A 204 -16.48 -13.28 7.55
N GLY A 205 -15.55 -12.43 7.11
CA GLY A 205 -14.89 -11.42 7.95
C GLY A 205 -15.54 -10.05 7.94
#